data_AF-A0A6A4V5Y7-F1
#
_entry.id   AF-A0A6A4V5Y7-F1
#
_cell.length_a   1.000
_cell.length_b   1.000
_cell.length_c   1.000
_cell.angle_alpha   90.00
_cell.angle_beta   90.00
_cell.angle_gamma   90.00
#
_symmetry.space_group_name_H-M   'P 1'
#
loop_
_entity.id
_entity.type
_entity.pdbx_description
1 polymer ?
#
loop_
_entity_poly.entity_id
_entity_poly.type
_entity_poly.pdbx_seq_one_letter_code
_entity_poly.pdbx_strand_id
1 'polypeptide(L)'
;MKVNKPLQSLIIASLIFLLGITTLRLIVPKHQAFNTLSFVNEKLITQGYSLKETQRILDQLPVEAQIRLSTQPYQKYVVERELYPFFESLFDLGYTKKEINVLGLLDRSILIQVIEGKVIEDPVAWFNTDFFLPSKMIRYLDFQRIKPSYSYRKIVELVNTNRDREVYTETILADFEASILLVNKYHYVPKEYVPDNLVEAKGCGRPTLQADAANAYDLMCQAITDAKLPLSTSTSYRSYAFQSILYNQYLKIYGKAETDQFSARPGYSEHQTGLAVDVNAGVGGMGLFINSDSYDWMIANAHRFGFILRYPQGKEDVTGYQFESWHYTYVGVDIANWIKTKGITLDEATHFIQ
;
A
#
# COMPACT_ATOMS: atom_id res chain seq x y z
N MET A 1 -74.27 -36.53 -25.52
CA MET A 1 -73.36 -37.36 -26.33
C MET A 1 -72.00 -36.68 -26.36
N LYS A 2 -70.94 -37.47 -26.11
CA LYS A 2 -69.54 -37.07 -26.19
C LYS A 2 -69.23 -36.39 -27.53
N VAL A 3 -68.45 -35.31 -27.51
CA VAL A 3 -67.60 -34.91 -28.63
C VAL A 3 -66.23 -34.51 -28.09
N ASN A 4 -65.21 -34.98 -28.79
CA ASN A 4 -63.79 -35.03 -28.46
C ASN A 4 -63.06 -33.67 -28.53
N LYS A 5 -62.00 -33.58 -27.71
CA LYS A 5 -60.77 -32.74 -27.85
C LYS A 5 -60.16 -32.89 -29.28
N PRO A 6 -59.31 -31.96 -29.81
CA PRO A 6 -58.07 -31.46 -29.16
C PRO A 6 -57.56 -30.05 -29.57
N LEU A 7 -56.62 -29.46 -28.81
CA LEU A 7 -55.27 -29.04 -29.26
C LEU A 7 -54.54 -28.22 -28.18
N GLN A 8 -53.21 -28.38 -28.17
CA GLN A 8 -52.22 -27.62 -27.41
C GLN A 8 -52.10 -26.18 -27.92
N SER A 9 -51.90 -25.22 -27.00
CA SER A 9 -50.87 -24.15 -27.02
C SER A 9 -51.23 -23.01 -26.05
N LEU A 10 -50.30 -22.70 -25.13
CA LEU A 10 -50.05 -21.44 -24.38
C LEU A 10 -51.28 -20.53 -24.07
N ILE A 11 -51.64 -20.23 -22.82
CA ILE A 11 -50.91 -19.37 -21.86
C ILE A 11 -51.43 -19.73 -20.45
N ILE A 12 -50.54 -20.13 -19.54
CA ILE A 12 -50.84 -20.21 -18.11
C ILE A 12 -50.60 -18.82 -17.52
N ALA A 13 -51.66 -18.03 -17.43
CA ALA A 13 -51.78 -16.95 -16.47
C ALA A 13 -52.61 -17.47 -15.30
N SER A 14 -51.97 -17.66 -14.14
CA SER A 14 -52.58 -18.11 -12.88
C SER A 14 -51.72 -17.48 -11.78
N LEU A 15 -52.12 -16.54 -10.93
CA LEU A 15 -53.42 -16.21 -10.33
C LEU A 15 -54.07 -17.38 -9.62
N ILE A 16 -53.44 -17.82 -8.52
CA ILE A 16 -54.09 -18.48 -7.38
C ILE A 16 -53.44 -17.99 -6.07
N PHE A 17 -54.30 -17.56 -5.15
CA PHE A 17 -54.16 -17.26 -3.71
C PHE A 17 -53.62 -15.88 -3.29
N LEU A 18 -54.48 -14.90 -2.95
CA LEU A 18 -55.34 -14.76 -1.75
C LEU A 18 -54.62 -14.84 -0.40
N LEU A 19 -54.33 -13.66 0.16
CA LEU A 19 -54.72 -13.14 1.49
C LEU A 19 -53.92 -11.83 1.69
N GLY A 20 -54.57 -10.65 1.60
CA GLY A 20 -54.94 -9.88 2.78
C GLY A 20 -53.69 -9.34 3.49
N ILE A 21 -53.33 -8.06 3.36
CA ILE A 21 -53.64 -6.98 4.32
C ILE A 21 -53.31 -5.66 3.60
N THR A 22 -54.31 -4.94 3.08
CA THR A 22 -54.89 -3.70 3.65
C THR A 22 -53.88 -2.64 4.12
N THR A 23 -53.97 -1.47 3.48
CA THR A 23 -53.74 -0.12 4.03
C THR A 23 -53.44 -0.08 5.54
N LEU A 24 -52.19 0.21 5.91
CA LEU A 24 -51.92 0.89 7.17
C LEU A 24 -51.43 2.31 6.86
N ARG A 25 -52.34 3.27 7.03
CA ARG A 25 -51.96 4.52 7.67
C ARG A 25 -51.23 4.13 8.96
N LEU A 26 -49.91 4.22 8.97
CA LEU A 26 -49.19 4.34 10.23
C LEU A 26 -49.49 5.74 10.76
N ILE A 27 -50.63 5.84 11.44
CA ILE A 27 -50.81 6.78 12.53
C ILE A 27 -49.74 6.37 13.54
N VAL A 28 -48.57 7.00 13.45
CA VAL A 28 -47.60 6.95 14.54
C VAL A 28 -48.31 7.55 15.74
N PRO A 29 -48.50 6.81 16.85
CA PRO A 29 -49.07 7.38 18.05
C PRO A 29 -48.18 8.55 18.45
N LYS A 30 -48.76 9.75 18.67
CA LYS A 30 -48.03 10.96 19.10
C LYS A 30 -47.12 10.72 20.32
N HIS A 31 -47.35 9.65 21.08
CA HIS A 31 -46.53 9.27 22.23
C HIS A 31 -45.24 8.49 21.91
N GLN A 32 -45.03 7.98 20.68
CA GLN A 32 -43.77 7.28 20.33
C GLN A 32 -42.73 8.18 19.65
N ALA A 33 -43.14 9.31 19.06
CA ALA A 33 -42.22 10.32 18.52
C ALA A 33 -41.45 11.08 19.63
N PHE A 34 -41.97 11.10 20.86
CA PHE A 34 -41.34 11.79 21.98
C PHE A 34 -40.10 11.05 22.55
N ASN A 35 -39.94 9.74 22.30
CA ASN A 35 -38.79 8.98 22.83
C ASN A 35 -37.61 8.85 21.83
N THR A 36 -37.83 9.01 20.52
CA THR A 36 -36.75 8.98 19.52
C THR A 36 -35.97 10.29 19.49
N LEU A 37 -36.65 11.42 19.70
CA LEU A 37 -36.04 12.74 19.79
C LEU A 37 -35.14 12.89 21.02
N SER A 38 -35.51 12.30 22.17
CA SER A 38 -34.65 12.34 23.37
C SER A 38 -33.37 11.54 23.18
N PHE A 39 -33.43 10.38 22.52
CA PHE A 39 -32.28 9.53 22.24
C PHE A 39 -31.27 10.18 21.28
N VAL A 40 -31.76 10.84 20.22
CA VAL A 40 -30.90 11.57 19.28
C VAL A 40 -30.30 12.82 19.92
N ASN A 41 -31.06 13.49 20.80
CA ASN A 41 -30.55 14.62 21.58
C ASN A 41 -29.42 14.20 22.52
N GLU A 42 -29.61 13.13 23.28
CA GLU A 42 -28.64 12.62 24.26
C GLU A 42 -27.32 12.19 23.60
N LYS A 43 -27.40 11.65 22.37
CA LYS A 43 -26.23 11.21 21.61
C LYS A 43 -25.45 12.36 20.96
N LEU A 44 -26.10 13.46 20.58
CA LEU A 44 -25.42 14.65 20.05
C LEU A 44 -24.83 15.50 21.18
N ILE A 45 -25.49 15.55 22.34
CA ILE A 45 -24.99 16.24 23.54
C ILE A 45 -23.74 15.54 24.10
N THR A 46 -23.71 14.20 24.12
CA THR A 46 -22.51 13.43 24.52
C THR A 46 -21.33 13.59 23.55
N GLN A 47 -21.57 14.14 22.35
CA GLN A 47 -20.56 14.48 21.34
C GLN A 47 -20.15 15.97 21.38
N GLY A 48 -20.57 16.72 22.40
CA GLY A 48 -20.14 18.10 22.64
C GLY A 48 -20.99 19.18 21.98
N TYR A 49 -22.10 18.82 21.32
CA TYR A 49 -23.03 19.79 20.75
C TYR A 49 -23.96 20.34 21.84
N SER A 50 -24.22 21.65 21.81
CA SER A 50 -25.19 22.28 22.71
C SER A 50 -26.63 21.92 22.29
N LEU A 51 -27.55 21.91 23.26
CA LEU A 51 -28.97 21.61 23.05
C LEU A 51 -29.60 22.44 21.92
N LYS A 52 -29.15 23.69 21.76
CA LYS A 52 -29.62 24.63 20.73
C LYS A 52 -29.12 24.27 19.33
N GLU A 53 -27.91 23.75 19.21
CA GLU A 53 -27.34 23.25 17.95
C GLU A 53 -28.00 21.95 17.54
N THR A 54 -28.22 21.06 18.51
CA THR A 54 -28.94 19.81 18.31
C THR A 54 -30.35 20.04 17.77
N GLN A 55 -31.10 20.97 18.35
CA GLN A 55 -32.46 21.27 17.90
C GLN A 55 -32.47 21.85 16.48
N ARG A 56 -31.54 22.76 16.16
CA ARG A 56 -31.41 23.31 14.79
C ARG A 56 -31.12 22.24 13.75
N ILE A 57 -30.29 21.25 14.08
CA ILE A 57 -29.98 20.14 13.19
C ILE A 57 -31.23 19.28 12.94
N LEU A 58 -32.03 19.02 13.97
CA LEU A 58 -33.23 18.21 13.84
C LEU A 58 -34.35 18.92 13.08
N ASP A 59 -34.52 20.23 13.29
CA ASP A 59 -35.56 21.03 12.64
C ASP A 59 -35.34 21.17 11.12
N GLN A 60 -34.12 20.95 10.63
CA GLN A 60 -33.77 21.02 9.21
C GLN A 60 -33.84 19.66 8.49
N LEU A 61 -34.08 18.57 9.22
CA LEU A 61 -34.11 17.23 8.65
C LEU A 61 -35.54 16.77 8.36
N PRO A 62 -35.80 16.15 7.19
CA PRO A 62 -37.08 15.50 6.93
C PRO A 62 -37.31 14.34 7.92
N VAL A 63 -38.58 14.08 8.27
CA VAL A 63 -38.98 13.14 9.34
C VAL A 63 -38.42 11.73 9.09
N GLU A 64 -38.31 11.32 7.83
CA GLU A 64 -37.75 10.03 7.43
C GLU A 64 -36.24 9.93 7.70
N ALA A 65 -35.51 11.04 7.62
CA ALA A 65 -34.09 11.12 7.96
C ALA A 65 -33.88 11.05 9.48
N GLN A 66 -34.77 11.68 10.26
CA GLN A 66 -34.76 11.59 11.72
C GLN A 66 -34.97 10.14 12.20
N ILE A 67 -35.89 9.41 11.57
CA ILE A 67 -36.17 7.99 11.90
C ILE A 67 -34.99 7.08 11.52
N ARG A 68 -34.32 7.32 10.37
CA ARG A 68 -33.16 6.52 9.93
C ARG A 68 -31.92 6.67 10.80
N LEU A 69 -31.69 7.88 11.35
CA LEU A 69 -30.61 8.13 12.31
C LEU A 69 -30.72 7.28 13.59
N SER A 70 -31.94 6.84 13.92
CA SER A 70 -32.18 5.97 15.08
C SER A 70 -31.95 4.46 14.82
N THR A 71 -31.70 4.03 13.57
CA THR A 71 -31.81 2.61 13.19
C THR A 71 -30.69 1.99 12.31
N GLN A 72 -29.65 2.72 11.85
CA GLN A 72 -28.59 2.15 10.98
C GLN A 72 -27.13 2.31 11.46
N PRO A 73 -26.18 1.43 11.02
CA PRO A 73 -24.79 1.45 11.46
C PRO A 73 -24.00 2.66 10.93
N TYR A 74 -23.18 3.21 11.82
CA TYR A 74 -22.63 4.57 11.79
C TYR A 74 -21.64 4.89 10.64
N GLN A 75 -20.94 3.90 10.07
CA GLN A 75 -19.86 4.16 9.10
C GLN A 75 -20.30 4.76 7.76
N LYS A 76 -21.51 4.42 7.28
CA LYS A 76 -22.04 4.98 6.02
C LYS A 76 -22.42 6.46 6.13
N TYR A 77 -22.83 6.90 7.32
CA TYR A 77 -23.36 8.24 7.56
C TYR A 77 -22.28 9.27 7.91
N VAL A 78 -21.13 8.87 8.47
CA VAL A 78 -20.02 9.80 8.73
C VAL A 78 -19.50 10.39 7.42
N VAL A 79 -19.32 9.54 6.40
CA VAL A 79 -18.92 9.92 5.04
C VAL A 79 -19.93 10.87 4.40
N GLU A 80 -21.24 10.57 4.48
CA GLU A 80 -22.29 11.44 3.93
C GLU A 80 -22.40 12.81 4.66
N ARG A 81 -22.03 12.89 5.95
CA ARG A 81 -22.13 14.12 6.76
C ARG A 81 -20.92 15.06 6.62
N GLU A 82 -19.71 14.51 6.42
CA GLU A 82 -18.50 15.30 6.12
C GLU A 82 -18.39 15.71 4.65
N LEU A 83 -19.00 14.95 3.74
CA LEU A 83 -19.13 15.31 2.32
C LEU A 83 -20.20 16.37 2.06
N TYR A 84 -21.21 16.51 2.92
CA TYR A 84 -22.35 17.40 2.65
C TYR A 84 -21.95 18.85 2.31
N PRO A 85 -20.93 19.46 2.96
CA PRO A 85 -20.44 20.79 2.56
C PRO A 85 -19.79 20.85 1.18
N PHE A 86 -19.36 19.71 0.64
CA PHE A 86 -18.64 19.58 -0.64
C PHE A 86 -19.49 19.00 -1.76
N PHE A 87 -20.60 18.33 -1.43
CA PHE A 87 -21.43 17.59 -2.39
C PHE A 87 -21.92 18.50 -3.52
N GLU A 88 -22.53 19.64 -3.18
CA GLU A 88 -23.03 20.61 -4.16
C GLU A 88 -21.88 21.16 -5.02
N SER A 89 -20.75 21.54 -4.40
CA SER A 89 -19.59 22.05 -5.13
C SER A 89 -18.97 21.01 -6.08
N LEU A 90 -18.87 19.75 -5.68
CA LEU A 90 -18.39 18.67 -6.54
C LEU A 90 -19.40 18.36 -7.66
N PHE A 91 -20.69 18.42 -7.37
CA PHE A 91 -21.74 18.23 -8.36
C PHE A 91 -21.72 19.36 -9.41
N ASP A 92 -21.55 20.61 -8.97
CA ASP A 92 -21.40 21.80 -9.83
C ASP A 92 -20.15 21.71 -10.73
N LEU A 93 -19.11 21.02 -10.28
CA LEU A 93 -17.91 20.70 -11.08
C LEU A 93 -18.12 19.56 -12.09
N GLY A 94 -19.31 18.96 -12.12
CA GLY A 94 -19.70 17.93 -13.09
C GLY A 94 -19.48 16.49 -12.60
N TYR A 95 -19.11 16.28 -11.33
CA TYR A 95 -18.98 14.93 -10.80
C TYR A 95 -20.32 14.23 -10.65
N THR A 96 -20.38 12.99 -11.10
CA THR A 96 -21.52 12.11 -10.88
C THR A 96 -21.62 11.70 -9.41
N LYS A 97 -22.81 11.30 -8.96
CA LYS A 97 -23.01 10.75 -7.62
C LYS A 97 -22.05 9.57 -7.31
N LYS A 98 -21.73 8.75 -8.32
CA LYS A 98 -20.80 7.63 -8.18
C LYS A 98 -19.38 8.13 -7.88
N GLU A 99 -18.92 9.16 -8.57
CA GLU A 99 -17.61 9.77 -8.36
C GLU A 99 -17.53 10.51 -7.03
N ILE A 100 -18.57 11.27 -6.67
CA ILE A 100 -18.63 11.97 -5.38
C ILE A 100 -18.52 10.98 -4.20
N ASN A 101 -19.15 9.79 -4.31
CA ASN A 101 -19.04 8.77 -3.27
C ASN A 101 -17.61 8.30 -3.03
N VAL A 102 -16.79 8.14 -4.08
CA VAL A 102 -15.38 7.74 -3.92
C VAL A 102 -14.52 8.92 -3.48
N LEU A 103 -14.77 10.13 -4.00
CA LEU A 103 -14.10 11.35 -3.55
C LEU A 103 -14.32 11.60 -2.05
N GLY A 104 -15.45 11.19 -1.51
CA GLY A 104 -15.74 11.19 -0.07
C GLY A 104 -14.77 10.44 0.83
N LEU A 105 -13.91 9.60 0.26
CA LEU A 105 -12.87 8.88 0.99
C LEU A 105 -11.56 9.69 1.08
N LEU A 106 -11.50 10.84 0.43
CA LEU A 106 -10.36 11.76 0.52
C LEU A 106 -10.47 12.64 1.75
N ASP A 107 -9.32 13.03 2.30
CA ASP A 107 -9.26 14.01 3.38
C ASP A 107 -9.87 15.35 2.96
N ARG A 108 -10.48 16.05 3.92
CA ARG A 108 -11.10 17.37 3.71
C ARG A 108 -10.19 18.37 3.01
N SER A 109 -8.91 18.39 3.34
CA SER A 109 -7.92 19.29 2.73
C SER A 109 -7.65 18.98 1.25
N ILE A 110 -7.78 17.73 0.83
CA ILE A 110 -7.67 17.32 -0.56
C ILE A 110 -8.94 17.73 -1.31
N LEU A 111 -10.12 17.49 -0.71
CA LEU A 111 -11.40 17.89 -1.31
C LEU A 111 -11.49 19.40 -1.59
N ILE A 112 -11.00 20.24 -0.67
CA ILE A 112 -10.92 21.69 -0.88
C ILE A 112 -10.08 22.01 -2.12
N GLN A 113 -8.91 21.38 -2.27
CA GLN A 113 -8.05 21.60 -3.43
C GLN A 113 -8.69 21.15 -4.75
N VAL A 114 -9.44 20.04 -4.72
CA VAL A 114 -10.20 19.56 -5.89
C VAL A 114 -11.23 20.63 -6.30
N ILE A 115 -11.95 21.19 -5.32
CA ILE A 115 -12.96 22.22 -5.56
C ILE A 115 -12.34 23.54 -6.05
N GLU A 116 -11.14 23.87 -5.57
CA GLU A 116 -10.38 25.05 -6.00
C GLU A 116 -9.70 24.89 -7.37
N GLY A 117 -9.90 23.76 -8.06
CA GLY A 117 -9.50 23.56 -9.45
C GLY A 117 -8.51 22.43 -9.71
N LYS A 118 -8.12 21.63 -8.70
CA LYS A 118 -7.38 20.37 -8.89
C LYS A 118 -8.33 19.24 -9.29
N VAL A 119 -8.96 19.38 -10.45
CA VAL A 119 -9.93 18.42 -10.98
C VAL A 119 -9.29 17.04 -11.13
N ILE A 120 -9.96 16.02 -10.58
CA ILE A 120 -9.66 14.61 -10.80
C ILE A 120 -10.54 14.11 -11.94
N GLU A 121 -9.97 13.76 -13.09
CA GLU A 121 -10.76 13.43 -14.29
C GLU A 121 -11.53 12.10 -14.16
N ASP A 122 -10.93 11.05 -13.59
CA ASP A 122 -11.58 9.76 -13.35
C ASP A 122 -11.33 9.27 -11.91
N PRO A 123 -12.09 9.78 -10.93
CA PRO A 123 -11.94 9.40 -9.53
C PRO A 123 -12.10 7.89 -9.32
N VAL A 124 -13.02 7.25 -10.04
CA VAL A 124 -13.31 5.82 -9.86
C VAL A 124 -12.12 4.98 -10.28
N ALA A 125 -11.45 5.32 -11.39
CA ALA A 125 -10.26 4.59 -11.83
C ALA A 125 -9.08 4.75 -10.87
N TRP A 126 -8.87 5.93 -10.27
CA TRP A 126 -7.86 6.11 -9.23
C TRP A 126 -8.12 5.20 -8.01
N PHE A 127 -9.35 5.21 -7.49
CA PHE A 127 -9.71 4.37 -6.33
C PHE A 127 -9.70 2.86 -6.61
N ASN A 128 -9.84 2.46 -7.87
CA ASN A 128 -9.71 1.07 -8.30
C ASN A 128 -8.26 0.67 -8.66
N THR A 129 -7.31 1.60 -8.62
CA THR A 129 -5.91 1.31 -8.92
C THR A 129 -5.24 0.62 -7.74
N ASP A 130 -4.60 -0.52 -7.98
CA ASP A 130 -3.88 -1.25 -6.94
C ASP A 130 -2.87 -0.35 -6.23
N PHE A 131 -2.86 -0.45 -4.89
CA PHE A 131 -1.95 0.25 -3.99
C PHE A 131 -2.15 1.79 -3.93
N PHE A 132 -3.27 2.30 -4.45
CA PHE A 132 -3.64 3.71 -4.33
C PHE A 132 -3.79 4.15 -2.87
N LEU A 133 -3.21 5.30 -2.52
CA LEU A 133 -3.31 5.91 -1.20
C LEU A 133 -4.07 7.24 -1.30
N PRO A 134 -5.30 7.35 -0.76
CA PRO A 134 -6.11 8.57 -0.80
C PRO A 134 -5.35 9.84 -0.36
N SER A 135 -4.53 9.72 0.68
CA SER A 135 -3.72 10.82 1.24
C SER A 135 -2.66 11.38 0.28
N LYS A 136 -2.30 10.65 -0.80
CA LYS A 136 -1.34 11.08 -1.81
C LYS A 136 -2.00 11.62 -3.10
N MET A 137 -3.33 11.76 -3.14
CA MET A 137 -4.09 12.14 -4.34
C MET A 137 -3.51 13.36 -5.07
N ILE A 138 -3.24 14.46 -4.35
CA ILE A 138 -2.69 15.68 -4.97
C ILE A 138 -1.32 15.44 -5.61
N ARG A 139 -0.46 14.64 -4.98
CA ARG A 139 0.85 14.27 -5.57
C ARG A 139 0.68 13.43 -6.82
N TYR A 140 -0.30 12.52 -6.85
CA TYR A 140 -0.60 11.75 -8.06
C TYR A 140 -1.04 12.65 -9.21
N LEU A 141 -1.95 13.60 -8.96
CA LEU A 141 -2.40 14.55 -9.99
C LEU A 141 -1.26 15.44 -10.50
N ASP A 142 -0.43 15.95 -9.59
CA ASP A 142 0.72 16.77 -9.95
C ASP A 142 1.73 15.99 -10.80
N PHE A 143 1.99 14.72 -10.46
CA PHE A 143 2.89 13.88 -11.23
C PHE A 143 2.28 13.44 -12.57
N GLN A 144 0.98 13.13 -12.61
CA GLN A 144 0.26 12.82 -13.85
C GLN A 144 0.38 13.97 -14.86
N ARG A 145 0.24 15.22 -14.40
CA ARG A 145 0.39 16.40 -15.26
C ARG A 145 1.79 16.48 -15.89
N ILE A 146 2.82 16.05 -15.18
CA ILE A 146 4.21 16.01 -15.69
C ILE A 146 4.42 14.79 -16.61
N LYS A 147 3.73 13.68 -16.32
CA LYS A 147 3.84 12.38 -17.03
C LYS A 147 2.47 11.90 -17.55
N PRO A 148 1.83 12.61 -18.48
CA PRO A 148 0.45 12.33 -18.88
C PRO A 148 0.27 10.98 -19.61
N SER A 149 1.35 10.40 -20.13
CA SER A 149 1.33 9.08 -20.77
C SER A 149 1.41 7.91 -19.80
N TYR A 150 1.71 8.15 -18.52
CA TYR A 150 1.80 7.06 -17.54
C TYR A 150 0.41 6.62 -17.11
N SER A 151 0.24 5.30 -16.94
CA SER A 151 -0.97 4.74 -16.35
C SER A 151 -1.11 5.15 -14.89
N TYR A 152 -2.35 5.12 -14.36
CA TYR A 152 -2.61 5.37 -12.93
C TYR A 152 -1.78 4.45 -12.04
N ARG A 153 -1.69 3.16 -12.39
CA ARG A 153 -0.86 2.19 -11.66
C ARG A 153 0.61 2.62 -11.60
N LYS A 154 1.17 3.12 -12.71
CA LYS A 154 2.57 3.55 -12.76
C LYS A 154 2.80 4.82 -11.94
N ILE A 155 1.85 5.77 -11.97
CA ILE A 155 1.92 6.98 -11.16
C ILE A 155 1.85 6.63 -9.67
N VAL A 156 0.91 5.77 -9.27
CA VAL A 156 0.79 5.28 -7.88
C VAL A 156 2.09 4.63 -7.42
N GLU A 157 2.66 3.72 -8.21
CA GLU A 157 3.91 3.03 -7.91
C GLU A 157 5.08 4.01 -7.67
N LEU A 158 5.28 4.95 -8.59
CA LEU A 158 6.39 5.90 -8.52
C LEU A 158 6.21 6.95 -7.41
N VAL A 159 5.01 7.51 -7.26
CA VAL A 159 4.75 8.50 -6.20
C VAL A 159 4.76 7.84 -4.82
N ASN A 160 4.28 6.60 -4.70
CA ASN A 160 4.36 5.89 -3.42
C ASN A 160 5.80 5.68 -3.00
N THR A 161 6.68 5.34 -3.94
CA THR A 161 8.11 5.12 -3.69
C THR A 161 8.96 6.40 -3.78
N ASN A 162 8.33 7.59 -3.77
CA ASN A 162 8.94 8.92 -3.85
C ASN A 162 9.77 9.19 -5.11
N ARG A 163 9.58 8.42 -6.18
CA ARG A 163 10.28 8.54 -7.47
C ARG A 163 9.81 9.71 -8.33
N ASP A 164 8.75 10.38 -7.91
CA ASP A 164 8.36 11.71 -8.37
C ASP A 164 9.29 12.83 -7.85
N ARG A 165 10.20 12.52 -6.93
CA ARG A 165 11.14 13.47 -6.31
C ARG A 165 12.59 13.17 -6.69
N GLU A 166 13.42 14.21 -6.64
CA GLU A 166 14.86 14.07 -6.85
C GLU A 166 15.49 13.16 -5.79
N VAL A 167 16.31 12.20 -6.21
CA VAL A 167 16.97 11.25 -5.30
C VAL A 167 17.90 11.98 -4.32
N TYR A 168 17.96 11.49 -3.07
CA TYR A 168 18.70 12.12 -1.99
C TYR A 168 18.26 13.55 -1.64
N THR A 169 17.01 13.90 -1.96
CA THR A 169 16.31 15.08 -1.44
C THR A 169 15.14 14.63 -0.58
N GLU A 170 14.70 15.49 0.35
CA GLU A 170 13.60 15.19 1.28
C GLU A 170 13.79 13.83 1.99
N THR A 171 15.01 13.55 2.43
CA THR A 171 15.36 12.24 2.99
C THR A 171 14.84 12.10 4.42
N ILE A 172 14.47 10.87 4.76
CA ILE A 172 13.77 10.49 5.98
C ILE A 172 14.68 9.55 6.76
N LEU A 173 14.73 9.70 8.08
CA LEU A 173 15.37 8.72 8.94
C LEU A 173 14.59 7.40 8.83
N ALA A 174 15.28 6.30 8.55
CA ALA A 174 14.63 4.99 8.50
C ALA A 174 13.98 4.66 9.85
N ASP A 175 12.77 4.09 9.81
CA ASP A 175 12.05 3.70 11.03
C ASP A 175 12.57 2.36 11.53
N PHE A 176 13.26 2.39 12.68
CA PHE A 176 13.88 1.21 13.29
C PHE A 176 12.87 0.32 14.02
N GLU A 177 11.67 0.82 14.32
CA GLU A 177 10.62 0.07 15.00
C GLU A 177 9.60 -0.52 14.02
N ALA A 178 9.69 -0.15 12.73
CA ALA A 178 8.81 -0.67 11.70
C ALA A 178 9.05 -2.17 11.48
N SER A 179 7.97 -2.88 11.14
CA SER A 179 8.02 -4.29 10.71
C SER A 179 8.95 -4.52 9.51
N ILE A 180 9.21 -3.46 8.73
CA ILE A 180 10.18 -3.43 7.64
C ILE A 180 11.09 -2.21 7.80
N LEU A 181 12.39 -2.45 7.95
CA LEU A 181 13.40 -1.41 7.87
C LEU A 181 13.71 -1.09 6.40
N LEU A 182 13.18 0.03 5.89
CA LEU A 182 13.49 0.51 4.53
C LEU A 182 14.73 1.41 4.55
N VAL A 183 15.78 1.01 3.83
CA VAL A 183 16.93 1.86 3.51
C VAL A 183 17.07 1.92 2.00
N ASN A 184 17.01 3.13 1.44
CA ASN A 184 17.10 3.40 0.00
C ASN A 184 17.50 4.85 -0.21
N LYS A 185 17.45 5.40 -1.44
CA LYS A 185 17.87 6.79 -1.71
C LYS A 185 17.04 7.90 -1.04
N TYR A 186 15.94 7.55 -0.38
CA TYR A 186 15.09 8.46 0.39
C TYR A 186 15.11 8.16 1.89
N HIS A 187 15.51 6.97 2.32
CA HIS A 187 15.52 6.55 3.73
C HIS A 187 16.93 6.17 4.15
N TYR A 188 17.44 6.85 5.18
CA TYR A 188 18.82 6.67 5.64
C TYR A 188 18.89 6.17 7.08
N VAL A 189 19.98 5.47 7.37
CA VAL A 189 20.43 5.19 8.75
C VAL A 189 21.55 6.17 9.14
N PRO A 190 21.62 6.59 10.42
CA PRO A 190 22.67 7.48 10.90
C PRO A 190 24.07 6.92 10.70
N LYS A 191 25.07 7.80 10.72
CA LYS A 191 26.48 7.42 10.61
C LYS A 191 26.91 6.48 11.74
N GLU A 192 26.36 6.70 12.91
CA GLU A 192 26.66 5.98 14.15
C GLU A 192 25.90 4.66 14.25
N TYR A 193 24.95 4.40 13.36
CA TYR A 193 24.14 3.19 13.40
C TYR A 193 24.97 1.96 13.04
N VAL A 194 25.08 1.07 14.03
CA VAL A 194 25.66 -0.25 13.97
C VAL A 194 24.68 -1.17 14.69
N PRO A 195 24.15 -2.24 14.06
CA PRO A 195 23.31 -3.20 14.76
C PRO A 195 24.07 -3.81 15.94
N ASP A 196 23.43 -3.91 17.10
CA ASP A 196 24.04 -4.38 18.34
C ASP A 196 24.15 -5.91 18.44
N ASN A 197 23.48 -6.62 17.52
CA ASN A 197 23.34 -8.07 17.49
C ASN A 197 23.97 -8.72 16.24
N LEU A 198 24.99 -8.10 15.64
CA LEU A 198 25.70 -8.69 14.51
C LEU A 198 26.43 -9.97 14.91
N VAL A 199 26.22 -11.02 14.12
CA VAL A 199 26.90 -12.31 14.27
C VAL A 199 27.35 -12.83 12.91
N GLU A 200 28.35 -13.70 12.92
CA GLU A 200 28.80 -14.40 11.72
C GLU A 200 27.93 -15.64 11.50
N ALA A 201 27.30 -15.76 10.33
CA ALA A 201 26.65 -16.99 9.91
C ALA A 201 27.70 -18.10 9.65
N LYS A 202 27.26 -19.35 9.57
CA LYS A 202 28.12 -20.53 9.43
C LYS A 202 28.23 -21.02 7.99
N GLY A 203 27.17 -20.85 7.20
CA GLY A 203 27.06 -21.34 5.83
C GLY A 203 27.52 -20.34 4.76
N CYS A 204 27.71 -20.85 3.54
CA CYS A 204 27.91 -20.09 2.29
C CYS A 204 28.79 -18.82 2.41
N GLY A 205 30.03 -18.96 2.88
CA GLY A 205 30.96 -17.83 2.96
C GLY A 205 30.80 -16.95 4.22
N ARG A 206 30.00 -17.40 5.20
CA ARG A 206 29.98 -16.87 6.58
C ARG A 206 29.77 -15.35 6.67
N PRO A 207 28.69 -14.81 6.06
CA PRO A 207 28.39 -13.38 6.12
C PRO A 207 28.20 -12.91 7.57
N THR A 208 28.58 -11.66 7.86
CA THR A 208 28.18 -10.99 9.10
C THR A 208 26.83 -10.31 8.89
N LEU A 209 25.82 -10.72 9.65
CA LEU A 209 24.44 -10.26 9.57
C LEU A 209 23.87 -10.06 10.98
N GLN A 210 22.71 -9.42 11.11
CA GLN A 210 21.96 -9.48 12.37
C GLN A 210 21.60 -10.93 12.72
N ALA A 211 21.48 -11.25 14.01
CA ALA A 211 21.28 -12.62 14.50
C ALA A 211 20.18 -13.41 13.78
N ASP A 212 18.99 -12.83 13.61
CA ASP A 212 17.87 -13.51 12.96
C ASP A 212 18.11 -13.74 11.46
N ALA A 213 18.70 -12.76 10.78
CA ALA A 213 19.09 -12.88 9.38
C ALA A 213 20.21 -13.93 9.20
N ALA A 214 21.19 -13.99 10.11
CA ALA A 214 22.26 -15.00 10.09
C ALA A 214 21.71 -16.42 10.28
N ASN A 215 20.81 -16.61 11.25
CA ASN A 215 20.16 -17.90 11.49
C ASN A 215 19.34 -18.35 10.27
N ALA A 216 18.58 -17.43 9.67
CA ALA A 216 17.81 -17.71 8.48
C ALA A 216 18.70 -18.00 7.26
N TYR A 217 19.83 -17.29 7.14
CA TYR A 217 20.82 -17.53 6.09
C TYR A 217 21.44 -18.92 6.20
N ASP A 218 21.76 -19.38 7.42
CA ASP A 218 22.27 -20.74 7.66
C ASP A 218 21.26 -21.81 7.24
N LEU A 219 19.97 -21.62 7.51
CA LEU A 219 18.91 -22.53 7.07
C LEU A 219 18.77 -22.56 5.53
N MET A 220 18.84 -21.38 4.89
CA MET A 220 18.83 -21.27 3.44
C MET A 220 20.06 -21.95 2.82
N CYS A 221 21.23 -21.77 3.42
CA CYS A 221 22.48 -22.41 3.03
C CYS A 221 22.43 -23.93 3.13
N GLN A 222 21.85 -24.46 4.20
CA GLN A 222 21.63 -25.90 4.32
C GLN A 222 20.75 -26.40 3.17
N ALA A 223 19.62 -25.73 2.90
CA ALA A 223 18.68 -26.16 1.88
C ALA A 223 19.25 -26.11 0.45
N ILE A 224 20.03 -25.08 0.10
CA ILE A 224 20.66 -25.00 -1.23
C ILE A 224 21.82 -26.01 -1.38
N THR A 225 22.54 -26.29 -0.28
CA THR A 225 23.57 -27.33 -0.23
C THR A 225 22.97 -28.73 -0.41
N ASP A 226 21.82 -29.01 0.22
CA ASP A 226 21.08 -30.27 0.04
C ASP A 226 20.56 -30.43 -1.39
N ALA A 227 20.25 -29.31 -2.06
CA ALA A 227 19.95 -29.26 -3.50
C ALA A 227 21.21 -29.43 -4.39
N LYS A 228 22.40 -29.56 -3.80
CA LYS A 228 23.71 -29.71 -4.47
C LYS A 228 24.07 -28.52 -5.37
N LEU A 229 23.61 -27.33 -5.00
CA LEU A 229 23.88 -26.09 -5.72
C LEU A 229 24.85 -25.22 -4.93
N PRO A 230 25.89 -24.65 -5.58
CA PRO A 230 26.89 -23.84 -4.88
C PRO A 230 26.34 -22.45 -4.53
N LEU A 231 26.62 -21.99 -3.32
CA LEU A 231 26.36 -20.61 -2.91
C LEU A 231 27.51 -20.13 -2.02
N SER A 232 27.96 -18.91 -2.26
CA SER A 232 28.92 -18.23 -1.39
C SER A 232 28.56 -16.76 -1.26
N THR A 233 28.97 -16.15 -0.15
CA THR A 233 28.86 -14.72 0.10
C THR A 233 30.02 -13.98 -0.55
N SER A 234 29.72 -12.85 -1.16
CA SER A 234 30.71 -11.87 -1.63
C SER A 234 30.87 -10.74 -0.62
N THR A 235 29.76 -10.11 -0.22
CA THR A 235 29.74 -9.01 0.74
C THR A 235 28.51 -9.12 1.66
N SER A 236 28.61 -8.60 2.87
CA SER A 236 27.53 -8.61 3.88
C SER A 236 27.54 -7.29 4.65
N TYR A 237 27.46 -7.28 5.98
CA TYR A 237 27.49 -6.03 6.75
C TYR A 237 28.66 -5.12 6.34
N ARG A 238 28.35 -3.85 6.06
CA ARG A 238 29.34 -2.80 5.77
C ARG A 238 29.04 -1.57 6.60
N SER A 239 30.03 -1.15 7.40
CA SER A 239 29.91 0.06 8.21
C SER A 239 29.79 1.32 7.34
N TYR A 240 29.22 2.38 7.91
CA TYR A 240 29.17 3.70 7.27
C TYR A 240 30.55 4.16 6.77
N ALA A 241 31.59 3.98 7.59
CA ALA A 241 32.95 4.39 7.25
C ALA A 241 33.48 3.66 6.02
N PHE A 242 33.23 2.34 5.92
CA PHE A 242 33.58 1.56 4.74
C PHE A 242 32.81 2.04 3.50
N GLN A 243 31.50 2.26 3.62
CA GLN A 243 30.68 2.78 2.52
C GLN A 243 31.16 4.16 2.05
N SER A 244 31.64 5.01 2.97
CA SER A 244 32.22 6.32 2.65
C SER A 244 33.49 6.21 1.82
N ILE A 245 34.39 5.28 2.17
CA ILE A 245 35.59 5.04 1.37
C ILE A 245 35.20 4.57 -0.03
N LEU A 246 34.33 3.57 -0.12
CA LEU A 246 33.90 2.98 -1.40
C LEU A 246 33.23 4.02 -2.32
N TYR A 247 32.24 4.75 -1.79
CA TYR A 247 31.51 5.76 -2.56
C TYR A 247 32.46 6.86 -3.05
N ASN A 248 33.38 7.34 -2.20
CA ASN A 248 34.35 8.37 -2.59
C ASN A 248 35.37 7.88 -3.63
N GLN A 249 35.69 6.58 -3.66
CA GLN A 249 36.52 6.00 -4.71
C GLN A 249 35.78 6.02 -6.06
N TYR A 250 34.52 5.58 -6.09
CA TYR A 250 33.72 5.63 -7.30
C TYR A 250 33.45 7.06 -7.78
N LEU A 251 33.16 7.98 -6.86
CA LEU A 251 32.93 9.38 -7.15
C LEU A 251 34.11 10.02 -7.90
N LYS A 252 35.34 9.64 -7.56
CA LYS A 252 36.56 10.14 -8.24
C LYS A 252 36.71 9.60 -9.67
N ILE A 253 36.17 8.43 -9.95
CA ILE A 253 36.34 7.73 -11.23
C ILE A 253 35.19 8.08 -12.20
N TYR A 254 33.95 8.00 -11.72
CA TYR A 254 32.73 8.07 -12.53
C TYR A 254 31.95 9.38 -12.34
N GLY A 255 32.30 10.18 -11.34
CA GLY A 255 31.54 11.38 -10.99
C GLY A 255 30.20 11.07 -10.32
N LYS A 256 29.54 12.11 -9.83
CA LYS A 256 28.38 11.98 -8.93
C LYS A 256 27.17 11.32 -9.61
N ALA A 257 26.84 11.77 -10.82
CA ALA A 257 25.63 11.32 -11.52
C ALA A 257 25.65 9.82 -11.80
N GLU A 258 26.78 9.28 -12.25
CA GLU A 258 26.94 7.85 -12.53
C GLU A 258 27.09 7.03 -11.23
N THR A 259 27.90 7.51 -10.28
CA THR A 259 28.07 6.83 -8.98
C THR A 259 26.75 6.67 -8.23
N ASP A 260 25.90 7.71 -8.22
CA ASP A 260 24.59 7.66 -7.57
C ASP A 260 23.64 6.62 -8.21
N GLN A 261 23.93 6.05 -9.39
CA GLN A 261 23.10 5.01 -10.04
C GLN A 261 23.37 3.59 -9.50
N PHE A 262 24.63 3.28 -9.19
CA PHE A 262 25.04 1.93 -8.80
C PHE A 262 25.62 1.83 -7.38
N SER A 263 25.99 2.96 -6.76
CA SER A 263 26.55 2.98 -5.42
C SER A 263 25.69 3.84 -4.49
N ALA A 264 25.24 3.23 -3.41
CA ALA A 264 24.55 3.94 -2.34
C ALA A 264 25.49 4.98 -1.69
N ARG A 265 24.96 6.15 -1.35
CA ARG A 265 25.67 7.07 -0.46
C ARG A 265 25.82 6.45 0.94
N PRO A 266 26.84 6.83 1.73
CA PRO A 266 26.97 6.39 3.12
C PRO A 266 25.72 6.72 3.92
N GLY A 267 25.19 5.77 4.69
CA GLY A 267 23.89 5.88 5.38
C GLY A 267 22.68 5.44 4.55
N TYR A 268 22.83 5.27 3.23
CA TYR A 268 21.74 4.87 2.31
C TYR A 268 21.95 3.46 1.74
N SER A 269 22.94 2.71 2.26
CA SER A 269 23.21 1.33 1.86
C SER A 269 22.57 0.35 2.83
N GLU A 270 21.81 -0.62 2.31
CA GLU A 270 21.23 -1.68 3.14
C GLU A 270 22.29 -2.58 3.80
N HIS A 271 23.52 -2.65 3.28
CA HIS A 271 24.58 -3.37 3.98
C HIS A 271 24.88 -2.80 5.36
N GLN A 272 24.59 -1.52 5.62
CA GLN A 272 24.76 -0.95 6.95
C GLN A 272 23.72 -1.49 7.96
N THR A 273 22.60 -2.04 7.49
CA THR A 273 21.59 -2.64 8.36
C THR A 273 21.99 -4.03 8.87
N GLY A 274 22.97 -4.68 8.24
CA GLY A 274 23.29 -6.08 8.53
C GLY A 274 22.20 -7.07 8.10
N LEU A 275 21.23 -6.64 7.27
CA LEU A 275 20.18 -7.50 6.73
C LEU A 275 20.46 -7.90 5.28
N ALA A 276 21.33 -7.17 4.57
CA ALA A 276 21.68 -7.41 3.19
C ALA A 276 22.93 -8.30 3.03
N VAL A 277 22.88 -9.17 2.03
CA VAL A 277 23.97 -10.05 1.61
C VAL A 277 24.06 -10.10 0.09
N ASP A 278 25.27 -9.95 -0.42
CA ASP A 278 25.57 -10.20 -1.83
C ASP A 278 26.11 -11.63 -1.98
N VAL A 279 25.53 -12.40 -2.90
CA VAL A 279 25.89 -13.81 -3.11
C VAL A 279 26.49 -14.07 -4.50
N ASN A 280 27.13 -15.22 -4.65
CA ASN A 280 27.61 -15.75 -5.93
C ASN A 280 27.56 -17.29 -5.92
N ALA A 281 27.82 -17.93 -7.06
CA ALA A 281 27.80 -19.39 -7.22
C ALA A 281 29.19 -20.05 -7.00
N GLY A 282 30.07 -19.43 -6.23
CA GLY A 282 31.43 -19.91 -5.93
C GLY A 282 32.48 -19.66 -7.02
N VAL A 283 32.06 -19.23 -8.22
CA VAL A 283 32.95 -18.96 -9.37
C VAL A 283 32.47 -17.73 -10.14
N GLY A 284 33.39 -17.03 -10.81
CA GLY A 284 33.06 -16.00 -11.81
C GLY A 284 32.59 -14.64 -11.29
N GLY A 285 32.47 -14.45 -9.97
CA GLY A 285 32.04 -13.21 -9.34
C GLY A 285 30.52 -12.99 -9.38
N MET A 286 30.04 -11.94 -8.71
CA MET A 286 28.61 -11.67 -8.51
C MET A 286 27.84 -11.45 -9.82
N GLY A 287 28.43 -10.77 -10.79
CA GLY A 287 27.78 -10.46 -12.06
C GLY A 287 27.39 -11.69 -12.90
N LEU A 288 28.04 -12.84 -12.67
CA LEU A 288 27.71 -14.09 -13.34
C LEU A 288 26.69 -14.94 -12.59
N PHE A 289 26.25 -14.51 -11.39
CA PHE A 289 25.31 -15.27 -10.57
C PHE A 289 23.99 -15.54 -11.30
N ILE A 290 23.49 -14.59 -12.09
CA ILE A 290 22.27 -14.74 -12.90
C ILE A 290 22.30 -15.96 -13.84
N ASN A 291 23.48 -16.40 -14.27
CA ASN A 291 23.63 -17.51 -15.21
C ASN A 291 23.75 -18.88 -14.51
N SER A 292 23.48 -18.96 -13.21
CA SER A 292 23.66 -20.17 -12.41
C SER A 292 22.33 -20.77 -11.97
N ASP A 293 22.30 -22.10 -11.86
CA ASP A 293 21.18 -22.84 -11.27
C ASP A 293 20.89 -22.38 -9.82
N SER A 294 21.90 -21.89 -9.11
CA SER A 294 21.76 -21.31 -7.77
C SER A 294 20.93 -20.03 -7.76
N TYR A 295 21.03 -19.18 -8.80
CA TYR A 295 20.16 -18.02 -8.93
C TYR A 295 18.72 -18.44 -9.13
N ASP A 296 18.44 -19.36 -10.04
CA ASP A 296 17.09 -19.88 -10.27
C ASP A 296 16.48 -20.48 -9.00
N TRP A 297 17.29 -21.24 -8.25
CA TRP A 297 16.89 -21.78 -6.95
C TRP A 297 16.58 -20.67 -5.94
N MET A 298 17.43 -19.64 -5.85
CA MET A 298 17.23 -18.52 -4.93
C MET A 298 15.96 -17.73 -5.28
N ILE A 299 15.70 -17.44 -6.55
CA ILE A 299 14.45 -16.80 -7.00
C ILE A 299 13.22 -17.62 -6.60
N ALA A 300 13.33 -18.94 -6.64
CA ALA A 300 12.25 -19.85 -6.29
C ALA A 300 12.12 -20.09 -4.77
N ASN A 301 13.17 -19.94 -3.96
CA ASN A 301 13.18 -20.44 -2.58
C ASN A 301 13.60 -19.44 -1.50
N ALA A 302 14.36 -18.39 -1.80
CA ALA A 302 14.93 -17.48 -0.78
C ALA A 302 13.85 -16.89 0.15
N HIS A 303 12.67 -16.57 -0.40
CA HIS A 303 11.53 -16.04 0.35
C HIS A 303 11.06 -16.94 1.50
N ARG A 304 11.21 -18.27 1.36
CA ARG A 304 10.85 -19.25 2.39
C ARG A 304 11.71 -19.13 3.65
N PHE A 305 12.87 -18.49 3.52
CA PHE A 305 13.82 -18.19 4.59
C PHE A 305 13.83 -16.70 4.95
N GLY A 306 12.89 -15.91 4.43
CA GLY A 306 12.80 -14.49 4.73
C GLY A 306 13.69 -13.57 3.89
N PHE A 307 14.34 -14.10 2.85
CA PHE A 307 15.16 -13.29 1.93
C PHE A 307 14.39 -12.96 0.65
N ILE A 308 14.54 -11.74 0.17
CA ILE A 308 14.02 -11.30 -1.14
C ILE A 308 15.15 -10.85 -2.05
N LEU A 309 14.99 -11.04 -3.36
CA LEU A 309 15.82 -10.33 -4.35
C LEU A 309 15.44 -8.85 -4.27
N ARG A 310 16.36 -8.02 -3.79
CA ARG A 310 16.06 -6.62 -3.45
C ARG A 310 15.85 -5.72 -4.66
N TYR A 311 16.63 -5.96 -5.71
CA TYR A 311 16.68 -5.15 -6.92
C TYR A 311 16.36 -6.02 -8.15
N PRO A 312 15.08 -6.39 -8.36
CA PRO A 312 14.66 -7.23 -9.48
C PRO A 312 14.67 -6.48 -10.82
N GLN A 313 14.80 -7.24 -11.91
CA GLN A 313 14.79 -6.70 -13.26
C GLN A 313 13.45 -6.06 -13.61
N GLY A 314 13.47 -4.91 -14.27
CA GLY A 314 12.27 -4.17 -14.67
C GLY A 314 11.63 -3.35 -13.55
N LYS A 315 12.29 -3.23 -12.40
CA LYS A 315 11.87 -2.41 -11.24
C LYS A 315 12.87 -1.31 -10.91
N GLU A 316 13.79 -1.00 -11.82
CA GLU A 316 14.88 -0.04 -11.62
C GLU A 316 14.34 1.38 -11.35
N ASP A 317 13.21 1.73 -11.95
CA ASP A 317 12.56 3.02 -11.71
C ASP A 317 11.84 3.10 -10.36
N VAL A 318 11.56 1.96 -9.73
CA VAL A 318 10.93 1.85 -8.40
C VAL A 318 11.98 1.77 -7.29
N THR A 319 13.01 0.93 -7.46
CA THR A 319 14.07 0.76 -6.46
C THR A 319 15.14 1.84 -6.57
N GLY A 320 15.27 2.46 -7.75
CA GLY A 320 16.32 3.41 -8.06
C GLY A 320 17.69 2.78 -8.28
N TYR A 321 17.80 1.45 -8.27
CA TYR A 321 19.03 0.72 -8.54
C TYR A 321 18.85 -0.14 -9.79
N GLN A 322 19.95 -0.32 -10.53
CA GLN A 322 19.97 -1.32 -11.61
C GLN A 322 19.67 -2.72 -11.05
N PHE A 323 19.27 -3.63 -11.94
CA PHE A 323 19.09 -5.03 -11.59
C PHE A 323 20.38 -5.62 -10.97
N GLU A 324 20.24 -6.25 -9.80
CA GLU A 324 21.33 -6.92 -9.10
C GLU A 324 20.90 -8.33 -8.71
N SER A 325 21.22 -9.31 -9.56
CA SER A 325 20.86 -10.72 -9.34
C SER A 325 21.41 -11.31 -8.04
N TRP A 326 22.47 -10.70 -7.50
CA TRP A 326 23.20 -11.17 -6.33
C TRP A 326 22.75 -10.55 -5.00
N HIS A 327 21.97 -9.46 -5.00
CA HIS A 327 21.69 -8.69 -3.78
C HIS A 327 20.38 -9.13 -3.13
N TYR A 328 20.49 -9.77 -1.96
CA TYR A 328 19.36 -10.24 -1.17
C TYR A 328 19.30 -9.54 0.17
N THR A 329 18.09 -9.21 0.62
CA THR A 329 17.86 -8.62 1.95
C THR A 329 16.90 -9.47 2.76
N TYR A 330 17.16 -9.59 4.06
CA TYR A 330 16.29 -10.27 5.00
C TYR A 330 15.17 -9.35 5.49
N VAL A 331 13.92 -9.82 5.39
CA VAL A 331 12.71 -9.10 5.81
C VAL A 331 11.79 -9.97 6.66
N GLY A 332 12.23 -11.17 7.05
CA GLY A 332 11.39 -12.17 7.71
C GLY A 332 10.51 -12.96 6.73
N VAL A 333 10.12 -14.18 7.14
CA VAL A 333 9.46 -15.17 6.26
C VAL A 333 8.11 -14.68 5.74
N ASP A 334 7.25 -14.15 6.61
CA ASP A 334 5.89 -13.75 6.22
C ASP A 334 5.90 -12.60 5.22
N ILE A 335 6.74 -11.61 5.45
CA ILE A 335 6.90 -10.44 4.58
C ILE A 335 7.53 -10.87 3.25
N ALA A 336 8.59 -11.69 3.27
CA ALA A 336 9.22 -12.17 2.05
C ALA A 336 8.24 -12.98 1.18
N ASN A 337 7.43 -13.84 1.80
CA ASN A 337 6.37 -14.60 1.12
C ASN A 337 5.30 -13.68 0.51
N TRP A 338 4.88 -12.66 1.24
CA TRP A 338 3.91 -11.68 0.78
C TRP A 338 4.44 -10.87 -0.41
N ILE A 339 5.67 -10.34 -0.32
CA ILE A 339 6.36 -9.64 -1.41
C ILE A 339 6.46 -10.53 -2.65
N LYS A 340 6.90 -11.78 -2.48
CA LYS A 340 7.00 -12.76 -3.58
C LYS A 340 5.65 -13.02 -4.25
N THR A 341 4.59 -13.20 -3.46
CA THR A 341 3.24 -13.50 -3.98
C THR A 341 2.62 -12.31 -4.70
N LYS A 342 2.88 -11.09 -4.20
CA LYS A 342 2.39 -9.86 -4.82
C LYS A 342 3.21 -9.41 -6.03
N GLY A 343 4.44 -9.92 -6.20
CA GLY A 343 5.32 -9.52 -7.29
C GLY A 343 5.75 -8.06 -7.20
N ILE A 344 5.93 -7.55 -5.97
CA ILE A 344 6.31 -6.17 -5.69
C ILE A 344 7.72 -6.08 -5.10
N THR A 345 8.23 -4.86 -4.96
CA THR A 345 9.51 -4.56 -4.31
C THR A 345 9.34 -4.26 -2.81
N LEU A 346 10.45 -4.20 -2.07
CA LEU A 346 10.45 -3.72 -0.68
C LEU A 346 9.96 -2.26 -0.58
N ASP A 347 10.36 -1.41 -1.54
CA ASP A 347 9.95 -0.01 -1.61
C ASP A 347 8.41 0.12 -1.72
N GLU A 348 7.78 -0.73 -2.52
CA GLU A 348 6.31 -0.80 -2.63
C GLU A 348 5.68 -1.35 -1.33
N ALA A 349 6.26 -2.40 -0.75
CA ALA A 349 5.72 -3.14 0.40
C ALA A 349 5.47 -2.28 1.66
N THR A 350 6.38 -1.37 1.96
CA THR A 350 6.42 -0.57 3.21
C THR A 350 5.18 0.29 3.46
N HIS A 351 4.38 0.55 2.43
CA HIS A 351 3.14 1.33 2.57
C HIS A 351 1.93 0.50 3.03
N PHE A 352 2.06 -0.84 3.07
CA PHE A 352 0.96 -1.78 3.31
C PHE A 352 1.17 -2.66 4.52
N ILE A 353 2.37 -2.64 5.09
CA ILE A 353 2.75 -3.38 6.28
C ILE A 353 3.04 -2.32 7.34
N GLN A 354 2.09 -2.14 8.26
CA GLN A 354 2.21 -1.25 9.42
C GLN A 354 2.47 -2.11 10.66
#